data_AF-A0A1M7YFX0-F1
#
_entry.id   AF-A0A1M7YFX0-F1
#
_cell.length_a   1.000
_cell.length_b   1.000
_cell.length_c   1.000
_cell.angle_alpha   90.00
_cell.angle_beta   90.00
_cell.angle_gamma   90.00
#
_symmetry.space_group_name_H-M   'P 1'
#
loop_
_entity.id
_entity.type
_entity.pdbx_description
1 polymer ?
#
loop_
_entity_poly.entity_id
_entity_poly.type
_entity_poly.pdbx_seq_one_letter_code
_entity_poly.pdbx_strand_id
1 'polypeptide(L)'
;MHGRHQSDQFANGASTLSQKIQNLLAHREFSSLEEAQALLDKVVNQKNAAPLEDFHGLSSSQMYRFLHYPFSSLDLVHFNALNGSNLSAPILKLLSLLMEAIGNDGLKATAKGNLPRKFCTEATLAYYSEKGVPINRYSRPLSRNEEDFYDLHCLRLLSGLCGILRKYNGKFIIGTSYRKELDKHGPEVVYQDLLQAYCSQFNWGYGDGYEDIPFVQQSFIFSLYILSKYGDVARPQEFYEDIFLKAFPNVLKEVQDKPYRTAEEQLRNIYSLRTFRRCFRYFGLAEVLPTASPAGRLDHYDVRKTPLLDKVVTFTLS
;
A
#
# COMPACT_ATOMS: atom_id res chain seq x y z
N MET A 1 -4.39 25.81 -22.75
CA MET A 1 -5.52 25.41 -23.64
C MET A 1 -5.66 23.88 -23.68
N HIS A 2 -5.65 23.21 -22.51
CA HIS A 2 -5.58 21.73 -22.39
C HIS A 2 -6.66 21.14 -21.46
N GLY A 3 -7.60 21.94 -20.97
CA GLY A 3 -8.63 21.52 -20.02
C GLY A 3 -9.92 20.96 -20.60
N ARG A 4 -10.01 20.69 -21.93
CA ARG A 4 -11.23 20.16 -22.57
C ARG A 4 -11.17 18.67 -22.93
N HIS A 5 -9.98 18.05 -23.00
CA HIS A 5 -9.88 16.68 -23.51
C HIS A 5 -10.12 15.57 -22.48
N GLN A 6 -10.02 15.85 -21.17
CA GLN A 6 -10.20 14.83 -20.12
C GLN A 6 -11.65 14.71 -19.61
N SER A 7 -12.44 15.79 -19.67
CA SER A 7 -13.89 15.73 -19.38
C SER A 7 -14.66 14.91 -20.41
N ASP A 8 -14.14 14.83 -21.64
CA ASP A 8 -14.80 14.14 -22.75
C ASP A 8 -14.66 12.62 -22.68
N GLN A 9 -13.63 12.04 -22.04
CA GLN A 9 -13.44 10.57 -22.05
C GLN A 9 -14.39 9.82 -21.10
N PHE A 10 -14.68 10.34 -19.91
CA PHE A 10 -15.67 9.74 -18.99
C PHE A 10 -17.12 10.07 -19.40
N ALA A 11 -17.36 11.28 -19.91
CA ALA A 11 -18.62 11.63 -20.56
C ALA A 11 -18.88 10.71 -21.77
N ASN A 12 -17.84 10.37 -22.56
CA ASN A 12 -17.91 9.42 -23.66
C ASN A 12 -18.21 7.98 -23.21
N GLY A 13 -17.67 7.52 -22.08
CA GLY A 13 -17.94 6.18 -21.56
C GLY A 13 -19.39 5.98 -21.11
N ALA A 14 -19.97 6.96 -20.42
CA ALA A 14 -21.36 6.94 -19.99
C ALA A 14 -22.33 7.22 -21.16
N SER A 15 -21.99 8.16 -22.06
CA SER A 15 -22.79 8.45 -23.25
C SER A 15 -22.83 7.28 -24.23
N THR A 16 -21.71 6.56 -24.41
CA THR A 16 -21.65 5.36 -25.26
C THR A 16 -22.46 4.20 -24.69
N LEU A 17 -22.49 3.99 -23.38
CA LEU A 17 -23.38 2.96 -22.79
C LEU A 17 -24.85 3.36 -22.97
N SER A 18 -25.18 4.62 -22.67
CA SER A 18 -26.54 5.13 -22.81
C SER A 18 -27.02 5.04 -24.26
N GLN A 19 -26.18 5.38 -25.24
CA GLN A 19 -26.46 5.22 -26.67
C GLN A 19 -26.54 3.76 -27.11
N LYS A 20 -25.68 2.88 -26.58
CA LYS A 20 -25.73 1.45 -26.90
C LYS A 20 -27.00 0.80 -26.35
N ILE A 21 -27.42 1.18 -25.14
CA ILE A 21 -28.70 0.80 -24.54
C ILE A 21 -29.86 1.36 -25.36
N GLN A 22 -29.85 2.65 -25.71
CA GLN A 22 -30.89 3.28 -26.53
C GLN A 22 -31.04 2.59 -27.88
N ASN A 23 -29.94 2.27 -28.57
CA ASN A 23 -29.97 1.55 -29.85
C ASN A 23 -30.46 0.11 -29.71
N LEU A 24 -30.12 -0.59 -28.61
CA LEU A 24 -30.60 -1.95 -28.33
C LEU A 24 -32.11 -1.98 -28.03
N LEU A 25 -32.62 -0.95 -27.36
CA LEU A 25 -34.05 -0.80 -27.05
C LEU A 25 -34.85 -0.32 -28.26
N ALA A 26 -34.27 0.51 -29.14
CA ALA A 26 -34.96 1.10 -30.29
C ALA A 26 -35.29 0.09 -31.42
N HIS A 27 -34.67 -1.10 -31.40
CA HIS A 27 -34.81 -2.10 -32.46
C HIS A 27 -35.38 -3.44 -32.00
N ARG A 28 -35.99 -3.50 -30.80
CA ARG A 28 -36.60 -4.72 -30.26
C ARG A 28 -37.94 -4.45 -29.60
N GLU A 29 -38.91 -5.29 -29.93
CA GLU A 29 -40.14 -5.44 -29.15
C GLU A 29 -39.86 -6.43 -28.01
N PHE A 30 -40.17 -6.04 -26.78
CA PHE A 30 -40.02 -6.87 -25.60
C PHE A 30 -41.38 -7.48 -25.24
N SER A 31 -41.40 -8.78 -24.97
CA SER A 31 -42.62 -9.50 -24.58
C SER A 31 -43.01 -9.24 -23.13
N SER A 32 -42.08 -8.75 -22.30
CA SER A 32 -42.35 -8.31 -20.92
C SER A 32 -41.29 -7.32 -20.39
N LEU A 33 -41.58 -6.69 -19.24
CA LEU A 33 -40.63 -5.83 -18.53
C LEU A 33 -39.42 -6.63 -18.01
N GLU A 34 -39.63 -7.89 -17.62
CA GLU A 34 -38.58 -8.79 -17.15
C GLU A 34 -37.58 -9.11 -18.29
N GLU A 35 -38.05 -9.27 -19.52
CA GLU A 35 -37.18 -9.47 -20.68
C GLU A 35 -36.30 -8.25 -20.96
N ALA A 36 -36.89 -7.05 -20.87
CA ALA A 36 -36.16 -5.79 -21.03
C ALA A 36 -35.10 -5.62 -19.92
N GLN A 37 -35.45 -5.92 -18.66
CA GLN A 37 -34.53 -5.84 -17.53
C GLN A 37 -33.38 -6.85 -17.66
N ALA A 38 -33.68 -8.10 -18.02
CA ALA A 38 -32.65 -9.13 -18.21
C ALA A 38 -31.66 -8.76 -19.33
N LEU A 39 -32.14 -8.10 -20.39
CA LEU A 39 -31.28 -7.61 -21.46
C LEU A 39 -30.40 -6.44 -21.01
N LEU A 40 -30.95 -5.49 -20.25
CA LEU A 40 -30.20 -4.39 -19.65
C LEU A 40 -29.10 -4.90 -18.72
N ASP A 41 -29.45 -5.82 -17.82
CA ASP A 41 -28.50 -6.44 -16.89
C ASP A 41 -27.38 -7.16 -17.64
N LYS A 42 -27.72 -7.87 -18.72
CA LYS A 42 -26.72 -8.53 -19.58
C LYS A 42 -25.75 -7.52 -20.21
N VAL A 43 -26.24 -6.40 -20.74
CA VAL A 43 -25.41 -5.38 -21.38
C VAL A 43 -24.50 -4.69 -20.36
N VAL A 44 -25.04 -4.35 -19.18
CA VAL A 44 -24.28 -3.76 -18.08
C VAL A 44 -23.22 -4.74 -17.58
N ASN A 45 -23.57 -6.01 -17.36
CA ASN A 45 -22.63 -7.04 -16.92
C ASN A 45 -21.53 -7.29 -17.95
N GLN A 46 -21.86 -7.34 -19.24
CA GLN A 46 -20.87 -7.48 -20.31
C GLN A 46 -19.88 -6.31 -20.33
N LYS A 47 -20.37 -5.08 -20.19
CA LYS A 47 -19.49 -3.90 -20.13
C LYS A 47 -18.62 -3.93 -18.88
N ASN A 48 -19.19 -4.25 -17.72
CA ASN A 48 -18.46 -4.29 -16.46
C ASN A 48 -17.42 -5.42 -16.40
N ALA A 49 -17.59 -6.48 -17.20
CA ALA A 49 -16.65 -7.59 -17.35
C ALA A 49 -15.58 -7.35 -18.43
N ALA A 50 -15.74 -6.34 -19.29
CA ALA A 50 -14.77 -6.06 -20.33
C ALA A 50 -13.48 -5.44 -19.73
N PRO A 51 -12.29 -5.89 -20.16
CA PRO A 51 -11.02 -5.34 -19.69
C PRO A 51 -10.87 -3.88 -20.15
N LEU A 52 -10.34 -3.03 -19.25
CA LEU A 52 -10.07 -1.63 -19.53
C LEU A 52 -8.56 -1.36 -19.57
N GLU A 53 -8.13 -0.60 -20.58
CA GLU A 53 -6.72 -0.23 -20.75
C GLU A 53 -6.22 0.60 -19.56
N ASP A 54 -7.02 1.56 -19.08
CA ASP A 54 -6.70 2.43 -17.95
C ASP A 54 -6.54 1.64 -16.63
N PHE A 55 -7.15 0.45 -16.54
CA PHE A 55 -6.96 -0.48 -15.43
C PHE A 55 -6.00 -1.63 -15.77
N HIS A 56 -5.21 -1.45 -16.82
CA HIS A 56 -4.18 -2.38 -17.27
C HIS A 56 -4.71 -3.79 -17.51
N GLY A 57 -5.93 -3.91 -18.04
CA GLY A 57 -6.57 -5.19 -18.37
C GLY A 57 -7.54 -5.70 -17.31
N LEU A 58 -7.70 -5.01 -16.18
CA LEU A 58 -8.80 -5.30 -15.26
C LEU A 58 -10.13 -4.77 -15.81
N SER A 59 -11.20 -5.48 -15.53
CA SER A 59 -12.55 -4.98 -15.76
C SER A 59 -13.00 -4.02 -14.66
N SER A 60 -14.08 -3.27 -14.88
CA SER A 60 -14.68 -2.44 -13.82
C SER A 60 -15.14 -3.28 -12.62
N SER A 61 -15.67 -4.49 -12.85
CA SER A 61 -16.09 -5.40 -11.77
C SER A 61 -14.89 -5.92 -10.96
N GLN A 62 -13.78 -6.27 -11.60
CA GLN A 62 -12.55 -6.67 -10.92
C GLN A 62 -11.96 -5.52 -10.11
N MET A 63 -11.90 -4.31 -10.69
CA MET A 63 -11.42 -3.12 -9.99
C MET A 63 -12.28 -2.78 -8.75
N TYR A 64 -13.61 -2.83 -8.89
CA TYR A 64 -14.51 -2.63 -7.75
C TYR A 64 -14.19 -3.61 -6.61
N ARG A 65 -13.92 -4.87 -6.94
CA ARG A 65 -13.56 -5.88 -5.95
C ARG A 65 -12.19 -5.66 -5.32
N PHE A 66 -11.21 -5.16 -6.06
CA PHE A 66 -9.92 -4.73 -5.52
C PHE A 66 -10.08 -3.60 -4.49
N LEU A 67 -10.95 -2.62 -4.76
CA LEU A 67 -11.13 -1.45 -3.90
C LEU A 67 -11.99 -1.71 -2.65
N HIS A 68 -12.94 -2.64 -2.72
CA HIS A 68 -13.93 -2.83 -1.65
C HIS A 68 -13.83 -4.16 -0.92
N TYR A 69 -13.21 -5.18 -1.53
CA TYR A 69 -13.09 -6.52 -0.97
C TYR A 69 -11.65 -7.08 -1.12
N PRO A 70 -10.62 -6.34 -0.67
CA PRO A 70 -9.22 -6.64 -0.97
C PRO A 70 -8.73 -7.98 -0.41
N PHE A 71 -9.27 -8.42 0.72
CA PHE A 71 -8.91 -9.70 1.38
C PHE A 71 -9.97 -10.79 1.19
N SER A 72 -11.09 -10.51 0.51
CA SER A 72 -12.20 -11.46 0.32
C SER A 72 -12.38 -11.88 -1.15
N SER A 73 -11.62 -11.30 -2.08
CA SER A 73 -11.73 -11.58 -3.51
C SER A 73 -10.74 -12.67 -3.97
N LEU A 74 -10.87 -13.86 -3.38
CA LEU A 74 -9.91 -14.97 -3.53
C LEU A 74 -9.76 -15.50 -4.95
N ASP A 75 -10.76 -15.30 -5.81
CA ASP A 75 -10.73 -15.63 -7.23
C ASP A 75 -9.99 -14.59 -8.09
N LEU A 76 -9.63 -13.42 -7.54
CA LEU A 76 -8.84 -12.40 -8.22
C LEU A 76 -7.45 -12.21 -7.62
N VAL A 77 -7.37 -12.23 -6.28
CA VAL A 77 -6.15 -12.00 -5.52
C VAL A 77 -6.13 -12.91 -4.29
N HIS A 78 -5.03 -13.65 -4.15
CA HIS A 78 -4.81 -14.56 -3.03
C HIS A 78 -3.57 -14.13 -2.24
N PHE A 79 -3.71 -13.96 -0.92
CA PHE A 79 -2.57 -13.77 -0.02
C PHE A 79 -2.11 -15.13 0.49
N ASN A 80 -0.99 -15.61 -0.04
CA ASN A 80 -0.52 -16.98 0.20
C ASN A 80 -0.04 -17.15 1.64
N ALA A 81 -0.41 -18.26 2.29
CA ALA A 81 0.16 -18.65 3.59
C ALA A 81 1.68 -18.85 3.48
N LEU A 82 2.45 -18.20 4.35
CA LEU A 82 3.92 -18.14 4.26
C LEU A 82 4.63 -19.15 5.20
N ASN A 83 3.95 -20.24 5.55
CA ASN A 83 4.39 -21.20 6.57
C ASN A 83 5.80 -21.75 6.26
N GLY A 84 6.76 -21.47 7.14
CA GLY A 84 8.12 -22.02 7.07
C GLY A 84 9.00 -21.46 5.95
N SER A 85 8.60 -20.35 5.33
CA SER A 85 9.42 -19.67 4.32
C SER A 85 10.30 -18.63 4.99
N ASN A 86 11.63 -18.71 4.88
CA ASN A 86 12.55 -17.67 5.39
C ASN A 86 12.21 -16.31 4.74
N LEU A 87 11.39 -15.51 5.41
CA LEU A 87 10.92 -14.20 4.96
C LEU A 87 11.91 -13.15 5.45
N SER A 88 12.59 -12.51 4.50
CA SER A 88 13.36 -11.30 4.79
C SER A 88 12.54 -10.07 4.40
N ALA A 89 12.11 -9.32 5.40
CA ALA A 89 11.42 -8.03 5.21
C ALA A 89 11.92 -7.00 6.23
N PRO A 90 12.00 -5.71 5.87
CA PRO A 90 12.50 -4.70 6.80
C PRO A 90 11.67 -4.55 8.08
N ILE A 91 10.35 -4.70 7.99
CA ILE A 91 9.46 -4.72 9.15
C ILE A 91 9.78 -5.88 10.10
N LEU A 92 10.04 -7.08 9.56
CA LEU A 92 10.34 -8.27 10.36
C LEU A 92 11.67 -8.13 11.10
N LYS A 93 12.68 -7.52 10.45
CA LYS A 93 13.95 -7.22 11.11
C LYS A 93 13.77 -6.30 12.32
N LEU A 94 12.99 -5.23 12.18
CA LEU A 94 12.71 -4.32 13.29
C LEU A 94 11.89 -5.02 14.39
N LEU A 95 10.96 -5.91 14.01
CA LEU A 95 10.22 -6.73 14.95
C LEU A 95 11.13 -7.66 15.75
N SER A 96 12.08 -8.34 15.11
CA SER A 96 13.07 -9.17 15.81
C SER A 96 13.85 -8.37 16.85
N LEU A 97 14.37 -7.20 16.46
CA LEU A 97 15.10 -6.32 17.37
C LEU A 97 14.23 -5.88 18.56
N LEU A 98 12.98 -5.53 18.30
CA LEU A 98 12.04 -5.14 19.36
C LEU A 98 11.69 -6.30 20.29
N MET A 99 11.46 -7.50 19.75
CA MET A 99 11.18 -8.70 20.54
C MET A 99 12.35 -9.08 21.44
N GLU A 100 13.58 -9.02 20.91
CA GLU A 100 14.80 -9.27 21.67
C GLU A 100 14.94 -8.27 22.83
N ALA A 101 14.70 -6.98 22.56
CA ALA A 101 14.74 -5.94 23.58
C ALA A 101 13.62 -6.06 24.64
N ILE A 102 12.47 -6.64 24.29
CA ILE A 102 11.38 -6.92 25.23
C ILE A 102 11.71 -8.10 26.13
N GLY A 103 12.26 -9.18 25.56
CA GLY A 103 12.61 -10.39 26.30
C GLY A 103 11.46 -10.95 27.15
N ASN A 104 11.79 -11.55 28.29
CA ASN A 104 10.79 -12.06 29.24
C ASN A 104 10.32 -11.00 30.24
N ASP A 105 11.16 -10.00 30.54
CA ASP A 105 10.92 -9.01 31.60
C ASP A 105 10.15 -7.76 31.13
N GLY A 106 9.95 -7.62 29.82
CA GLY A 106 9.33 -6.47 29.19
C GLY A 106 10.28 -5.27 29.04
N LEU A 107 10.03 -4.45 28.01
CA LEU A 107 10.82 -3.25 27.73
C LEU A 107 10.17 -2.02 28.39
N LYS A 108 10.87 -1.35 29.31
CA LYS A 108 10.33 -0.15 29.99
C LYS A 108 10.03 0.97 29.01
N ALA A 109 8.78 1.41 28.95
CA ALA A 109 8.38 2.58 28.16
C ALA A 109 8.88 3.87 28.82
N THR A 110 9.09 4.90 28.00
CA THR A 110 9.32 6.26 28.48
C THR A 110 8.06 6.82 29.17
N ALA A 111 8.21 7.95 29.87
CA ALA A 111 7.08 8.64 30.50
C ALA A 111 5.97 9.00 29.49
N LYS A 112 6.35 9.33 28.25
CA LYS A 112 5.41 9.61 27.14
C LYS A 112 4.78 8.35 26.54
N GLY A 113 5.20 7.16 26.98
CA GLY A 113 4.73 5.90 26.42
C GLY A 113 5.41 5.48 25.12
N ASN A 114 6.51 6.11 24.75
CA ASN A 114 7.36 5.72 23.62
C ASN A 114 8.42 4.69 24.03
N LEU A 115 9.04 4.05 23.04
CA LEU A 115 10.22 3.20 23.16
C LEU A 115 11.39 3.99 23.78
N PRO A 116 12.17 3.36 24.68
CA PRO A 116 13.28 4.01 25.34
C PRO A 116 14.41 4.35 24.36
N ARG A 117 15.02 5.53 24.56
CA ARG A 117 16.11 6.08 23.73
C ARG A 117 17.24 5.09 23.46
N LYS A 118 17.67 4.36 24.48
CA LYS A 118 18.75 3.36 24.36
C LYS A 118 18.41 2.34 23.26
N PHE A 119 17.21 1.77 23.32
CA PHE A 119 16.72 0.84 22.31
C PHE A 119 16.62 1.49 20.92
N CYS A 120 16.05 2.69 20.79
CA CYS A 120 15.94 3.37 19.50
C CYS A 120 17.32 3.57 18.82
N THR A 121 18.32 3.95 19.61
CA THR A 121 19.71 4.09 19.16
C THR A 121 20.30 2.75 18.71
N GLU A 122 20.17 1.69 19.52
CA GLU A 122 20.68 0.35 19.19
C GLU A 122 19.98 -0.24 17.95
N ALA A 123 18.65 -0.13 17.86
CA ALA A 123 17.87 -0.59 16.72
C ALA A 123 18.25 0.15 15.43
N THR A 124 18.51 1.46 15.51
CA THR A 124 18.97 2.26 14.37
C THR A 124 20.33 1.77 13.87
N LEU A 125 21.27 1.54 14.79
CA LEU A 125 22.60 1.02 14.47
C LEU A 125 22.48 -0.35 13.79
N ALA A 126 21.76 -1.29 14.40
CA ALA A 126 21.58 -2.63 13.86
C ALA A 126 20.93 -2.63 12.48
N TYR A 127 19.83 -1.88 12.30
CA TYR A 127 19.05 -1.87 11.07
C TYR A 127 19.79 -1.25 9.86
N TYR A 128 20.56 -0.18 10.08
CA TYR A 128 21.28 0.48 8.97
C TYR A 128 22.67 -0.07 8.71
N SER A 129 23.36 -0.59 9.72
CA SER A 129 24.68 -1.22 9.53
C SER A 129 24.59 -2.46 8.64
N GLU A 130 23.54 -3.28 8.82
CA GLU A 130 23.27 -4.44 7.97
C GLU A 130 22.99 -4.06 6.50
N LYS A 131 22.47 -2.85 6.27
CA LYS A 131 22.21 -2.33 4.92
C LYS A 131 23.44 -1.67 4.29
N GLY A 132 24.60 -1.69 4.95
CA GLY A 132 25.80 -0.99 4.50
C GLY A 132 25.63 0.53 4.42
N VAL A 133 24.61 1.10 5.07
CA VAL A 133 24.32 2.53 5.02
C VAL A 133 25.11 3.23 6.12
N PRO A 134 26.04 4.15 5.78
CA PRO A 134 26.82 4.85 6.79
C PRO A 134 25.92 5.76 7.62
N ILE A 135 25.94 5.55 8.93
CA ILE A 135 25.26 6.41 9.91
C ILE A 135 26.15 7.62 10.16
N ASN A 136 25.72 8.78 9.67
CA ASN A 136 26.38 10.06 9.93
C ASN A 136 25.34 11.18 9.94
N ARG A 137 25.71 12.37 10.44
CA ARG A 137 24.75 13.48 10.61
C ARG A 137 24.14 14.00 9.30
N TYR A 138 24.74 13.69 8.16
CA TYR A 138 24.39 14.25 6.85
C TYR A 138 23.57 13.26 6.00
N SER A 139 23.81 11.95 6.10
CA SER A 139 23.09 10.91 5.37
C SER A 139 21.90 10.37 6.16
N ARG A 140 22.16 9.83 7.35
CA ARG A 140 21.16 9.25 8.26
C ARG A 140 21.61 9.44 9.70
N PRO A 141 21.09 10.46 10.40
CA PRO A 141 21.45 10.69 11.79
C PRO A 141 20.95 9.53 12.65
N LEU A 142 21.69 9.26 13.72
CA LEU A 142 21.28 8.30 14.73
C LEU A 142 19.99 8.78 15.42
N SER A 143 18.94 7.97 15.33
CA SER A 143 17.65 8.26 15.97
C SER A 143 17.80 8.23 17.48
N ARG A 144 17.49 9.36 18.14
CA ARG A 144 17.61 9.50 19.60
C ARG A 144 16.28 9.22 20.28
N ASN A 145 15.17 9.42 19.57
CA ASN A 145 13.82 9.14 20.03
C ASN A 145 13.11 8.21 19.03
N GLU A 146 12.02 7.58 19.46
CA GLU A 146 11.19 6.74 18.59
C GLU A 146 10.67 7.51 17.36
N GLU A 147 10.22 8.75 17.56
CA GLU A 147 9.67 9.61 16.50
C GLU A 147 10.71 9.99 15.44
N ASP A 148 12.00 9.92 15.76
CA ASP A 148 13.09 10.14 14.80
C ASP A 148 13.25 8.95 13.83
N PHE A 149 12.69 7.78 14.17
CA PHE A 149 12.74 6.57 13.36
C PHE A 149 11.33 6.13 12.95
N TYR A 150 10.81 6.72 11.88
CA TYR A 150 9.45 6.49 11.39
C TYR A 150 9.07 4.99 11.24
N ASP A 151 9.92 4.18 10.59
CA ASP A 151 9.64 2.74 10.40
C ASP A 151 9.47 2.03 11.76
N LEU A 152 10.33 2.34 12.76
CA LEU A 152 10.24 1.76 14.11
C LEU A 152 9.02 2.26 14.89
N HIS A 153 8.69 3.55 14.78
CA HIS A 153 7.49 4.12 15.37
C HIS A 153 6.22 3.46 14.80
N CYS A 154 6.17 3.30 13.48
CA CYS A 154 5.07 2.62 12.79
C CYS A 154 4.96 1.16 13.22
N LEU A 155 6.09 0.44 13.35
CA LEU A 155 6.10 -0.93 13.88
C LEU A 155 5.41 -0.99 15.23
N ARG A 156 5.80 -0.13 16.19
CA ARG A 156 5.24 -0.16 17.55
C ARG A 156 3.73 0.05 17.53
N LEU A 157 3.26 1.05 16.77
CA LEU A 157 1.84 1.34 16.63
C LEU A 157 1.08 0.16 16.00
N LEU A 158 1.60 -0.36 14.89
CA LEU A 158 1.00 -1.47 14.16
C LEU A 158 0.96 -2.75 14.99
N SER A 159 2.05 -3.11 15.68
CA SER A 159 2.07 -4.24 16.60
C SER A 159 1.07 -4.08 17.74
N GLY A 160 0.78 -2.84 18.15
CA GLY A 160 -0.29 -2.53 19.10
C GLY A 160 -1.68 -2.81 18.51
N LEU A 161 -1.94 -2.39 17.27
CA LEU A 161 -3.20 -2.64 16.55
C LEU A 161 -3.45 -4.15 16.38
N CYS A 162 -2.42 -4.92 16.05
CA CYS A 162 -2.52 -6.38 15.94
C CYS A 162 -2.65 -7.09 17.29
N GLY A 163 -2.43 -6.39 18.42
CA GLY A 163 -2.39 -7.01 19.76
C GLY A 163 -1.14 -7.87 20.02
N ILE A 164 -0.15 -7.85 19.12
CA ILE A 164 1.18 -8.45 19.26
C ILE A 164 1.92 -7.79 20.42
N LEU A 165 1.85 -6.46 20.48
CA LEU A 165 2.48 -5.65 21.52
C LEU A 165 1.41 -5.04 22.43
N ARG A 166 1.64 -5.08 23.74
CA ARG A 166 0.77 -4.42 24.73
C ARG A 166 1.61 -3.59 25.68
N LYS A 167 1.04 -2.49 26.18
CA LYS A 167 1.63 -1.73 27.29
C LYS A 167 0.98 -2.17 28.59
N TYR A 168 1.77 -2.68 29.52
CA TYR A 168 1.31 -3.14 30.83
C TYR A 168 2.29 -2.67 31.92
N ASN A 169 1.76 -2.05 32.98
CA ASN A 169 2.56 -1.50 34.09
C ASN A 169 3.79 -0.68 33.64
N GLY A 170 3.60 0.18 32.62
CA GLY A 170 4.66 1.04 32.10
C GLY A 170 5.73 0.31 31.25
N LYS A 171 5.53 -0.97 30.92
CA LYS A 171 6.40 -1.75 30.05
C LYS A 171 5.67 -2.19 28.79
N PHE A 172 6.42 -2.36 27.71
CA PHE A 172 6.00 -3.09 26.52
C PHE A 172 6.22 -4.58 26.74
N ILE A 173 5.20 -5.37 26.45
CA ILE A 173 5.22 -6.84 26.54
C ILE A 173 4.61 -7.45 25.28
N ILE A 174 5.03 -8.67 24.94
CA ILE A 174 4.38 -9.45 23.88
C ILE A 174 3.05 -10.01 24.41
N GLY A 175 1.99 -9.90 23.62
CA GLY A 175 0.69 -10.47 23.93
C GLY A 175 0.77 -11.99 24.12
N THR A 176 0.10 -12.52 25.13
CA THR A 176 0.14 -13.95 25.48
C THR A 176 -0.28 -14.88 24.34
N SER A 177 -1.21 -14.45 23.49
CA SER A 177 -1.65 -15.20 22.29
C SER A 177 -0.55 -15.31 21.24
N TYR A 178 0.32 -14.30 21.13
CA TYR A 178 1.40 -14.25 20.14
C TYR A 178 2.71 -14.80 20.65
N ARG A 179 2.94 -14.79 21.98
CA ARG A 179 4.23 -15.21 22.57
C ARG A 179 4.64 -16.62 22.15
N LYS A 180 3.72 -17.59 22.26
CA LYS A 180 4.01 -18.99 21.91
C LYS A 180 4.37 -19.16 20.43
N GLU A 181 3.62 -18.53 19.54
CA GLU A 181 3.85 -18.61 18.10
C GLU A 181 5.16 -17.93 17.70
N LEU A 182 5.42 -16.74 18.25
CA LEU A 182 6.65 -15.98 17.99
C LEU A 182 7.91 -16.69 18.52
N ASP A 183 7.85 -17.33 19.68
CA ASP A 183 8.98 -18.10 20.22
C ASP A 183 9.27 -19.36 19.40
N LYS A 184 8.22 -20.01 18.88
CA LYS A 184 8.33 -21.28 18.16
C LYS A 184 8.66 -21.10 16.68
N HIS A 185 8.07 -20.09 16.04
CA HIS A 185 8.09 -19.90 14.59
C HIS A 185 8.81 -18.62 14.16
N GLY A 186 9.26 -17.78 15.11
CA GLY A 186 9.93 -16.52 14.83
C GLY A 186 8.97 -15.41 14.38
N PRO A 187 9.51 -14.22 14.00
CA PRO A 187 8.73 -13.04 13.65
C PRO A 187 7.88 -13.20 12.38
N GLU A 188 8.26 -14.13 11.50
CA GLU A 188 7.63 -14.34 10.20
C GLU A 188 6.16 -14.77 10.32
N VAL A 189 5.82 -15.47 11.42
CA VAL A 189 4.46 -15.98 11.68
C VAL A 189 3.40 -14.87 11.76
N VAL A 190 3.81 -13.63 12.08
CA VAL A 190 2.89 -12.48 12.17
C VAL A 190 2.96 -11.54 10.97
N TYR A 191 3.70 -11.91 9.91
CA TYR A 191 3.87 -11.04 8.74
C TYR A 191 2.51 -10.69 8.09
N GLN A 192 1.64 -11.69 7.91
CA GLN A 192 0.32 -11.47 7.30
C GLN A 192 -0.58 -10.59 8.18
N ASP A 193 -0.61 -10.83 9.50
CA ASP A 193 -1.34 -10.01 10.46
C ASP A 193 -0.92 -8.54 10.38
N LEU A 194 0.40 -8.29 10.31
CA LEU A 194 0.97 -6.94 10.18
C LEU A 194 0.58 -6.31 8.84
N LEU A 195 0.70 -7.04 7.73
CA LEU A 195 0.39 -6.52 6.39
C LEU A 195 -1.11 -6.18 6.28
N GLN A 196 -1.97 -7.08 6.73
CA GLN A 196 -3.41 -6.87 6.69
C GLN A 196 -3.80 -5.68 7.57
N ALA A 197 -3.31 -5.60 8.82
CA ALA A 197 -3.60 -4.47 9.69
C ALA A 197 -3.05 -3.16 9.13
N TYR A 198 -1.89 -3.16 8.47
CA TYR A 198 -1.33 -1.96 7.86
C TYR A 198 -2.18 -1.46 6.69
N CYS A 199 -2.70 -2.35 5.86
CA CYS A 199 -3.53 -1.95 4.71
C CYS A 199 -4.98 -1.63 5.10
N SER A 200 -5.52 -2.19 6.19
CA SER A 200 -6.95 -2.05 6.55
C SER A 200 -7.25 -1.20 7.78
N GLN A 201 -6.30 -1.02 8.71
CA GLN A 201 -6.55 -0.35 10.00
C GLN A 201 -5.60 0.82 10.26
N PHE A 202 -4.34 0.71 9.85
CA PHE A 202 -3.37 1.78 10.01
C PHE A 202 -3.68 2.95 9.08
N ASN A 203 -3.54 4.19 9.55
CA ASN A 203 -3.73 5.39 8.72
C ASN A 203 -2.45 5.71 7.93
N TRP A 204 -2.46 5.55 6.60
CA TRP A 204 -1.30 5.82 5.75
C TRP A 204 -0.88 7.30 5.72
N GLY A 205 -1.78 8.24 6.00
CA GLY A 205 -1.48 9.66 6.14
C GLY A 205 -0.82 10.04 7.47
N TYR A 206 -0.64 9.09 8.37
CA TYR A 206 -0.04 9.37 9.67
C TYR A 206 1.41 9.88 9.53
N GLY A 207 1.65 11.10 9.99
CA GLY A 207 2.98 11.70 10.10
C GLY A 207 3.66 12.01 8.75
N ASP A 208 2.92 12.25 7.68
CA ASP A 208 3.49 12.77 6.41
C ASP A 208 3.28 14.27 6.18
N GLY A 209 2.31 14.90 6.86
CA GLY A 209 2.00 16.33 6.69
C GLY A 209 1.26 16.68 5.40
N TYR A 210 0.75 15.68 4.67
CA TYR A 210 -0.12 15.85 3.51
C TYR A 210 -1.60 15.82 3.92
N GLU A 211 -2.47 16.13 2.96
CA GLU A 211 -3.92 15.97 3.10
C GLU A 211 -4.28 14.49 3.28
N ASP A 212 -5.38 14.25 4.00
CA ASP A 212 -5.87 12.89 4.17
C ASP A 212 -6.62 12.45 2.92
N ILE A 213 -5.97 11.60 2.13
CA ILE A 213 -6.51 10.98 0.92
C ILE A 213 -6.63 9.46 1.15
N PRO A 214 -7.70 8.96 1.79
CA PRO A 214 -7.88 7.54 2.11
C PRO A 214 -7.89 6.64 0.87
N PHE A 215 -8.27 7.19 -0.29
CA PHE A 215 -8.35 6.45 -1.54
C PHE A 215 -7.01 5.83 -1.96
N VAL A 216 -5.89 6.49 -1.66
CA VAL A 216 -4.54 5.93 -1.93
C VAL A 216 -4.36 4.60 -1.21
N GLN A 217 -4.75 4.52 0.07
CA GLN A 217 -4.72 3.28 0.84
C GLN A 217 -5.76 2.28 0.33
N GLN A 218 -6.99 2.72 0.01
CA GLN A 218 -8.03 1.86 -0.54
C GLN A 218 -7.60 1.15 -1.83
N SER A 219 -6.80 1.82 -2.65
CA SER A 219 -6.30 1.32 -3.94
C SER A 219 -5.08 0.38 -3.85
N PHE A 220 -4.67 -0.05 -2.65
CA PHE A 220 -3.40 -0.77 -2.49
C PHE A 220 -3.32 -2.08 -3.29
N ILE A 221 -4.43 -2.82 -3.48
CA ILE A 221 -4.44 -4.04 -4.30
C ILE A 221 -4.14 -3.72 -5.76
N PHE A 222 -4.70 -2.63 -6.30
CA PHE A 222 -4.37 -2.19 -7.65
C PHE A 222 -2.89 -1.80 -7.75
N SER A 223 -2.35 -1.13 -6.74
CA SER A 223 -0.92 -0.80 -6.69
C SER A 223 -0.03 -2.04 -6.62
N LEU A 224 -0.43 -3.08 -5.87
CA LEU A 224 0.24 -4.38 -5.87
C LEU A 224 0.13 -5.08 -7.23
N TYR A 225 -1.02 -4.99 -7.89
CA TYR A 225 -1.24 -5.59 -9.20
C TYR A 225 -0.30 -5.00 -10.26
N ILE A 226 -0.22 -3.67 -10.36
CA ILE A 226 0.66 -3.01 -11.34
C ILE A 226 2.14 -3.23 -10.98
N LEU A 227 2.49 -3.32 -9.70
CA LEU A 227 3.84 -3.69 -9.27
C LEU A 227 4.18 -5.14 -9.63
N SER A 228 3.24 -6.08 -9.43
CA SER A 228 3.39 -7.48 -9.82
C SER A 228 3.60 -7.62 -11.33
N LYS A 229 2.83 -6.87 -12.12
CA LYS A 229 2.83 -6.91 -13.59
C LYS A 229 4.05 -6.26 -14.24
N TYR A 230 4.55 -5.15 -13.68
CA TYR A 230 5.58 -4.33 -14.33
C TYR A 230 6.90 -4.24 -13.58
N GLY A 231 6.95 -4.70 -12.31
CA GLY A 231 8.04 -4.48 -11.38
C GLY A 231 9.22 -5.45 -11.49
N ASP A 232 9.19 -6.43 -12.39
CA ASP A 232 10.36 -7.31 -12.62
C ASP A 232 11.60 -6.52 -13.08
N VAL A 233 11.37 -5.40 -13.76
CA VAL A 233 12.40 -4.42 -14.14
C VAL A 233 12.22 -3.17 -13.29
N ALA A 234 13.33 -2.58 -12.85
CA ALA A 234 13.30 -1.30 -12.14
C ALA A 234 12.71 -0.20 -13.05
N ARG A 235 11.75 0.55 -12.52
CA ARG A 235 11.07 1.64 -13.25
C ARG A 235 10.97 2.90 -12.40
N PRO A 236 11.06 4.10 -13.00
CA PRO A 236 10.86 5.34 -12.26
C PRO A 236 9.51 5.34 -11.55
N GLN A 237 9.45 5.93 -10.35
CA GLN A 237 8.20 6.06 -9.60
C GLN A 237 7.08 6.72 -10.42
N GLU A 238 7.44 7.64 -11.32
CA GLU A 238 6.53 8.38 -12.21
C GLU A 238 5.75 7.44 -13.12
N PHE A 239 6.35 6.30 -13.52
CA PHE A 239 5.65 5.29 -14.31
C PHE A 239 4.41 4.76 -13.58
N TYR A 240 4.52 4.48 -12.28
CA TYR A 240 3.41 3.98 -11.50
C TYR A 240 2.43 5.10 -11.10
N GLU A 241 2.93 6.30 -10.87
CA GLU A 241 2.09 7.48 -10.64
C GLU A 241 1.19 7.80 -11.85
N ASP A 242 1.74 7.75 -13.07
CA ASP A 242 0.99 7.97 -14.31
C ASP A 242 -0.13 6.93 -14.47
N ILE A 243 0.17 5.67 -14.18
CA ILE A 243 -0.83 4.59 -14.17
C ILE A 243 -1.93 4.89 -13.15
N PHE A 244 -1.55 5.27 -11.93
CA PHE A 244 -2.50 5.57 -10.86
C PHE A 244 -3.42 6.75 -11.21
N LEU A 245 -2.87 7.84 -11.74
CA LEU A 245 -3.65 9.03 -12.13
C LEU A 245 -4.55 8.75 -13.33
N LYS A 246 -4.08 7.95 -14.30
CA LYS A 246 -4.90 7.53 -15.45
C LYS A 246 -6.07 6.64 -15.00
N ALA A 247 -5.84 5.73 -14.05
CA ALA A 247 -6.89 4.89 -13.48
C ALA A 247 -7.89 5.67 -12.61
N PHE A 248 -7.43 6.65 -11.83
CA PHE A 248 -8.25 7.35 -10.84
C PHE A 248 -8.15 8.88 -10.90
N PRO A 249 -8.48 9.51 -12.04
CA PRO A 249 -8.31 10.95 -12.24
C PRO A 249 -9.20 11.78 -11.30
N ASN A 250 -10.30 11.22 -10.80
CA ASN A 250 -11.20 11.92 -9.88
C ASN A 250 -10.58 12.18 -8.50
N VAL A 251 -9.56 11.43 -8.09
CA VAL A 251 -8.87 11.62 -6.80
C VAL A 251 -8.20 13.00 -6.73
N LEU A 252 -7.83 13.58 -7.89
CA LEU A 252 -7.31 14.95 -7.95
C LEU A 252 -8.28 16.00 -7.40
N LYS A 253 -9.59 15.72 -7.41
CA LYS A 253 -10.61 16.62 -6.86
C LYS A 253 -10.57 16.69 -5.34
N GLU A 254 -9.94 15.71 -4.69
CA GLU A 254 -9.76 15.65 -3.23
C GLU A 254 -8.52 16.43 -2.77
N VAL A 255 -7.68 16.90 -3.69
CA VAL A 255 -6.42 17.57 -3.39
C VAL A 255 -6.47 19.03 -3.79
N GLN A 256 -6.06 19.93 -2.90
CA GLN A 256 -6.01 21.36 -3.20
C GLN A 256 -4.63 21.78 -3.72
N ASP A 257 -4.59 22.73 -4.66
CA ASP A 257 -3.35 23.41 -5.04
C ASP A 257 -2.74 24.15 -3.85
N LYS A 258 -1.41 24.15 -3.77
CA LYS A 258 -0.63 24.96 -2.82
C LYS A 258 0.21 25.99 -3.57
N PRO A 259 0.63 27.10 -2.94
CA PRO A 259 1.38 28.17 -3.61
C PRO A 259 2.65 27.72 -4.36
N TYR A 260 3.24 26.58 -3.97
CA TYR A 260 4.48 26.06 -4.53
C TYR A 260 4.35 24.66 -5.14
N ARG A 261 3.14 24.07 -5.18
CA ARG A 261 2.89 22.71 -5.70
C ARG A 261 1.47 22.56 -6.20
N THR A 262 1.31 21.95 -7.37
CA THR A 262 -0.02 21.63 -7.91
C THR A 262 -0.67 20.47 -7.16
N ALA A 263 -1.98 20.29 -7.31
CA ALA A 263 -2.74 19.16 -6.78
C ALA A 263 -2.21 17.83 -7.35
N GLU A 264 -1.83 17.81 -8.64
CA GLU A 264 -1.24 16.63 -9.27
C GLU A 264 0.11 16.27 -8.66
N GLU A 265 1.02 17.25 -8.54
CA GLU A 265 2.32 17.04 -7.90
C GLU A 265 2.17 16.56 -6.46
N GLN A 266 1.19 17.08 -5.72
CA GLN A 266 0.90 16.62 -4.37
C GLN A 266 0.37 15.19 -4.35
N LEU A 267 -0.58 14.84 -5.22
CA LEU A 267 -1.13 13.49 -5.28
C LEU A 267 -0.06 12.46 -5.67
N ARG A 268 0.82 12.80 -6.62
CA ARG A 268 2.00 11.98 -6.97
C ARG A 268 2.89 11.72 -5.78
N ASN A 269 3.26 12.78 -5.05
CA ASN A 269 4.08 12.68 -3.84
C ASN A 269 3.40 11.82 -2.75
N ILE A 270 2.10 12.02 -2.52
CA ILE A 270 1.30 11.24 -1.56
C ILE A 270 1.29 9.77 -1.94
N TYR A 271 0.95 9.47 -3.20
CA TYR A 271 0.90 8.10 -3.72
C TYR A 271 2.26 7.41 -3.59
N SER A 272 3.32 8.03 -4.08
CA SER A 272 4.68 7.47 -4.06
C SER A 272 5.22 7.26 -2.65
N LEU A 273 5.02 8.24 -1.76
CA LEU A 273 5.45 8.14 -0.37
C LEU A 273 4.72 7.02 0.38
N ARG A 274 3.39 7.01 0.33
CA ARG A 274 2.56 6.10 1.12
C ARG A 274 2.68 4.67 0.58
N THR A 275 2.57 4.49 -0.74
CA THR A 275 2.59 3.18 -1.40
C THR A 275 3.99 2.56 -1.44
N PHE A 276 4.98 3.23 -2.03
CA PHE A 276 6.27 2.59 -2.27
C PHE A 276 7.22 2.70 -1.08
N ARG A 277 7.41 3.91 -0.53
CA ARG A 277 8.42 4.14 0.52
C ARG A 277 7.98 3.66 1.90
N ARG A 278 6.70 3.84 2.25
CA ARG A 278 6.16 3.53 3.57
C ARG A 278 5.44 2.18 3.66
N CYS A 279 4.83 1.70 2.58
CA CYS A 279 4.23 0.36 2.52
C CYS A 279 5.16 -0.67 1.88
N PHE A 280 5.31 -0.68 0.55
CA PHE A 280 5.89 -1.81 -0.18
C PHE A 280 7.36 -2.05 0.16
N ARG A 281 8.17 -1.00 0.30
CA ARG A 281 9.55 -1.12 0.82
C ARG A 281 9.58 -1.67 2.23
N TYR A 282 8.68 -1.20 3.09
CA TYR A 282 8.69 -1.53 4.51
C TYR A 282 8.34 -3.00 4.77
N PHE A 283 7.37 -3.52 4.00
CA PHE A 283 7.01 -4.94 3.97
C PHE A 283 7.93 -5.80 3.08
N GLY A 284 8.92 -5.19 2.43
CA GLY A 284 9.88 -5.92 1.59
C GLY A 284 9.30 -6.41 0.27
N LEU A 285 8.13 -5.91 -0.16
CA LEU A 285 7.47 -6.22 -1.42
C LEU A 285 8.11 -5.52 -2.62
N ALA A 286 8.78 -4.39 -2.36
CA ALA A 286 9.51 -3.63 -3.37
C ALA A 286 10.84 -3.11 -2.83
N GLU A 287 11.79 -2.90 -3.74
CA GLU A 287 12.95 -2.06 -3.54
C GLU A 287 12.68 -0.66 -4.07
N VAL A 288 13.22 0.34 -3.36
CA VAL A 288 13.20 1.75 -3.74
C VAL A 288 14.66 2.15 -3.94
N LEU A 289 15.06 2.31 -5.19
CA LEU A 289 16.44 2.51 -5.63
C LEU A 289 16.65 3.99 -5.95
N PRO A 290 17.38 4.75 -5.11
CA PRO A 290 17.61 6.17 -5.37
C PRO A 290 18.28 6.38 -6.72
N THR A 291 17.77 7.33 -7.51
CA THR A 291 18.40 7.74 -8.77
C THR A 291 19.18 9.04 -8.56
N ALA A 292 20.24 9.23 -9.33
CA ALA A 292 21.03 10.47 -9.26
C ALA A 292 20.19 11.63 -9.82
N SER A 293 19.70 12.52 -8.96
CA SER A 293 19.06 13.76 -9.40
C SER A 293 20.14 14.82 -9.71
N PRO A 294 20.07 15.51 -10.87
CA PRO A 294 20.97 16.62 -11.21
C PRO A 294 20.97 17.76 -10.18
N ALA A 295 19.93 17.86 -9.35
CA ALA A 295 19.77 18.92 -8.35
C ALA A 295 20.05 18.45 -6.90
N GLY A 296 20.58 17.24 -6.70
CA GLY A 296 20.82 16.69 -5.36
C GLY A 296 19.54 16.42 -4.56
N ARG A 297 18.36 16.47 -5.19
CA ARG A 297 17.09 16.08 -4.55
C ARG A 297 17.01 14.57 -4.47
N LEU A 298 16.90 14.04 -3.26
CA LEU A 298 16.69 12.61 -2.95
C LEU A 298 15.26 12.13 -3.30
N ASP A 299 14.56 12.82 -4.19
CA ASP A 299 13.12 12.67 -4.41
C ASP A 299 12.77 11.74 -5.58
N HIS A 300 13.73 11.44 -6.46
CA HIS A 300 13.54 10.48 -7.55
C HIS A 300 14.16 9.13 -7.19
N TYR A 301 13.42 8.06 -7.47
CA TYR A 301 13.87 6.70 -7.32
C TYR A 301 13.17 5.79 -8.33
N ASP A 302 13.83 4.67 -8.62
CA ASP A 302 13.22 3.56 -9.31
C ASP A 302 12.60 2.60 -8.30
N VAL A 303 11.51 1.97 -8.68
CA VAL A 303 10.83 0.91 -7.94
C VAL A 303 11.03 -0.41 -8.67
N ARG A 304 11.40 -1.44 -7.92
CA ARG A 304 11.52 -2.82 -8.42
C ARG A 304 10.81 -3.77 -7.46
N LYS A 305 10.04 -4.71 -7.97
CA LYS A 305 9.44 -5.80 -7.20
C LYS A 305 10.54 -6.68 -6.60
N THR A 306 10.35 -7.17 -5.37
CA THR A 306 11.19 -8.23 -4.81
C THR A 306 10.56 -9.61 -5.06
N PRO A 307 11.35 -10.71 -4.98
CA PRO A 307 10.79 -12.06 -4.99
C PRO A 307 9.80 -12.34 -3.85
N LEU A 308 9.80 -11.53 -2.80
CA LEU A 308 8.85 -11.67 -1.70
C LEU A 308 7.43 -11.31 -2.15
N LEU A 309 7.24 -10.37 -3.08
CA LEU A 309 5.90 -10.03 -3.56
C LEU A 309 5.20 -11.26 -4.15
N ASP A 310 5.86 -12.00 -5.03
CA ASP A 310 5.27 -13.18 -5.68
C ASP A 310 5.04 -14.34 -4.70
N LYS A 311 5.74 -14.36 -3.56
CA LYS A 311 5.46 -15.28 -2.46
C LYS A 311 4.25 -14.84 -1.64
N VAL A 312 4.05 -13.54 -1.45
CA VAL A 312 2.99 -12.99 -0.58
C VAL A 312 1.65 -12.94 -1.29
N VAL A 313 1.62 -12.55 -2.57
CA VAL A 313 0.39 -12.33 -3.31
C VAL A 313 0.43 -13.00 -4.67
N THR A 314 -0.66 -13.68 -5.01
CA THR A 314 -0.90 -14.28 -6.33
C THR A 314 -2.14 -13.63 -6.96
N PHE A 315 -2.02 -13.16 -8.20
CA PHE A 315 -3.14 -12.63 -8.96
C PHE A 315 -3.67 -13.69 -9.93
N THR A 316 -4.95 -14.01 -9.84
CA THR A 316 -5.65 -14.96 -10.71
C THR A 316 -6.64 -14.21 -11.58
N LEU A 317 -6.11 -13.52 -12.60
CA LEU A 317 -6.93 -12.77 -13.53
C LEU A 317 -7.16 -13.63 -14.78
N SER A 318 -8.38 -14.12 -14.93
CA SER A 318 -8.87 -14.75 -16.15
C SER A 318 -9.31 -13.73 -17.20
#